data_AF-A0A696P2Q3-F1
#
_entry.id   AF-A0A696P2Q3-F1
#
_cell.length_a   1.000
_cell.length_b   1.000
_cell.length_c   1.000
_cell.angle_alpha   90.00
_cell.angle_beta   90.00
_cell.angle_gamma   90.00
#
_symmetry.space_group_name_H-M   'P 1'
#
loop_
_entity.id
_entity.type
_entity.pdbx_description
1 polymer ?
#
loop_
_entity_poly.entity_id
_entity_poly.type
_entity_poly.pdbx_seq_one_letter_code
_entity_poly.pdbx_strand_id
1 'polypeptide(L)'
;MRAIGFRGKRIDNREWVYGNLMQFEDSATFIFADERKGASTLTYAHFIINNMHAIDEKTIDQYTGLKDKNGKKIFEGDVGWDEHNECYGVVKFEEGKFLYVWENIAEDLWEVADGIEIYGNIHENPDLLEVAE
;
A
#
# COMPACT_ATOMS: atom_id res chain seq x y z
N MET A 1 10.52 -16.02 -3.25
CA MET A 1 9.98 -15.48 -1.98
C MET A 1 9.62 -14.03 -2.22
N ARG A 2 8.35 -13.65 -2.05
CA ARG A 2 7.86 -12.27 -2.24
C ARG A 2 8.22 -11.44 -1.00
N ALA A 3 8.60 -10.18 -1.18
CA ALA A 3 8.71 -9.27 -0.04
C ALA A 3 7.32 -9.00 0.54
N ILE A 4 7.21 -8.99 1.85
CA ILE A 4 5.98 -8.65 2.57
C ILE A 4 6.22 -7.29 3.22
N GLY A 5 5.27 -6.38 3.06
CA GLY A 5 5.29 -5.06 3.66
C GLY A 5 3.90 -4.45 3.56
N PHE A 6 3.62 -3.50 4.42
CA PHE A 6 2.33 -2.84 4.52
C PHE A 6 2.53 -1.33 4.59
N ARG A 7 1.48 -0.60 4.24
CA ARG A 7 1.35 0.83 4.55
C ARG A 7 0.05 1.08 5.30
N GLY A 8 0.00 2.21 6.00
CA GLY A 8 -1.20 2.67 6.70
C GLY A 8 -1.05 4.12 7.10
N LYS A 9 -2.16 4.84 7.22
CA LYS A 9 -2.17 6.19 7.78
C LYS A 9 -2.13 6.15 9.28
N ARG A 10 -1.20 6.90 9.87
CA ARG A 10 -1.08 7.02 11.32
C ARG A 10 -2.31 7.72 11.91
N ILE A 11 -2.73 7.29 13.09
CA ILE A 11 -3.89 7.90 13.79
C ILE A 11 -3.56 9.31 14.29
N ASP A 12 -2.31 9.54 14.71
CA ASP A 12 -1.90 10.78 15.38
C ASP A 12 -1.71 11.97 14.43
N ASN A 13 -1.17 11.75 13.24
CA ASN A 13 -0.85 12.84 12.29
C ASN A 13 -1.33 12.61 10.85
N ARG A 14 -1.99 11.47 10.56
CA ARG A 14 -2.50 11.09 9.24
C ARG A 14 -1.44 10.93 8.13
N GLU A 15 -0.16 10.91 8.48
CA GLU A 15 0.92 10.58 7.54
C GLU A 15 0.96 9.08 7.25
N TRP A 16 1.42 8.72 6.07
CA TRP A 16 1.67 7.33 5.72
C TRP A 16 2.92 6.80 6.42
N VAL A 17 2.81 5.60 6.99
CA VAL A 17 3.92 4.81 7.50
C VAL A 17 3.99 3.49 6.74
N TYR A 18 5.20 2.98 6.52
CA TYR A 18 5.46 1.76 5.75
C TYR A 18 6.30 0.80 6.59
N GLY A 19 5.96 -0.49 6.59
CA GLY A 19 6.72 -1.47 7.37
C GLY A 19 6.00 -2.79 7.60
N ASN A 20 6.26 -3.40 8.75
CA ASN A 20 5.66 -4.68 9.15
C ASN A 20 4.38 -4.43 9.93
N LEU A 21 3.29 -5.11 9.54
CA LEU A 21 2.02 -5.03 10.25
C LEU A 21 2.07 -5.83 11.55
N MET A 22 1.60 -5.23 12.63
CA MET A 22 1.51 -5.84 13.96
C MET A 22 0.07 -5.71 14.46
N GLN A 23 -0.63 -6.84 14.58
CA GLN A 23 -2.01 -6.92 15.06
C GLN A 23 -2.07 -7.68 16.37
N PHE A 24 -2.88 -7.19 17.30
CA PHE A 24 -3.13 -7.81 18.60
C PHE A 24 -4.64 -7.91 18.81
N GLU A 25 -5.10 -9.02 19.39
CA GLU A 25 -6.53 -9.39 19.45
C GLU A 25 -7.44 -8.33 20.09
N ASP A 26 -6.91 -7.55 21.05
CA ASP A 26 -7.64 -6.50 21.78
C ASP A 26 -6.89 -5.15 21.82
N SER A 27 -6.10 -4.84 20.80
CA SER A 27 -5.35 -3.56 20.75
C SER A 27 -5.48 -2.88 19.40
N ALA A 28 -4.97 -1.65 19.33
CA ALA A 28 -4.80 -0.96 18.06
C ALA A 28 -3.88 -1.78 17.12
N THR A 29 -4.08 -1.61 15.82
CA THR A 29 -3.16 -2.10 14.81
C THR A 29 -1.99 -1.14 14.62
N PHE A 30 -0.78 -1.68 14.50
CA PHE A 30 0.45 -0.90 14.34
C PHE A 30 1.19 -1.28 13.07
N ILE A 31 1.94 -0.32 12.53
CA ILE A 31 3.02 -0.59 11.59
C ILE A 31 4.34 -0.32 12.29
N PHE A 32 5.22 -1.32 12.23
CA PHE A 32 6.61 -1.20 12.63
C PHE A 32 7.45 -0.76 11.42
N ALA A 33 7.84 0.52 11.39
CA ALA A 33 8.71 1.06 10.36
C ALA A 33 10.12 0.47 10.50
N ASP A 34 10.60 -0.28 9.50
CA ASP A 34 11.98 -0.82 9.51
C ASP A 34 12.98 0.28 9.09
N GLU A 35 13.09 1.33 9.90
CA GLU A 35 14.22 2.24 9.84
C GLU A 35 15.34 1.66 10.70
N ARG A 36 16.18 0.79 10.12
CA ARG A 36 17.39 0.26 10.79
C ARG A 36 18.38 1.34 11.24
N LYS A 37 18.09 2.61 11.01
CA LYS A 37 18.87 3.75 11.48
C LYS A 37 18.75 3.85 13.01
N GLY A 38 19.80 3.42 13.71
CA GLY A 38 19.93 3.65 15.16
C GLY A 38 19.65 2.45 16.05
N ALA A 39 19.37 1.27 15.50
CA ALA A 39 19.18 0.05 16.29
C ALA A 39 20.42 -0.32 17.15
N SER A 40 21.62 0.13 16.75
CA SER A 40 22.87 -0.12 17.49
C SER A 40 23.14 0.86 18.63
N THR A 41 22.39 1.96 18.75
CA THR A 41 22.64 3.02 19.74
C THR A 41 21.47 3.26 20.71
N LEU A 42 20.27 2.77 20.38
CA LEU A 42 19.08 2.88 21.23
C LEU A 42 18.89 1.61 22.08
N THR A 43 18.32 1.77 23.28
CA THR A 43 17.78 0.60 24.01
C THR A 43 16.64 -0.01 23.20
N TYR A 44 16.38 -1.31 23.37
CA TYR A 44 15.23 -1.99 22.74
C TYR A 44 13.89 -1.26 22.94
N ALA A 45 13.63 -0.72 24.13
CA ALA A 45 12.39 0.02 24.42
C ALA A 45 12.25 1.28 23.56
N HIS A 46 13.29 2.13 23.52
CA HIS A 46 13.33 3.32 22.65
C HIS A 46 13.20 2.96 21.16
N PHE A 47 13.85 1.88 20.72
CA PHE A 47 13.73 1.42 19.33
C PHE A 47 12.29 1.02 18.99
N ILE A 48 11.61 0.31 19.88
CA ILE A 48 10.20 -0.08 19.66
C ILE A 48 9.30 1.14 19.62
N ILE A 49 9.39 2.01 20.63
CA ILE A 49 8.51 3.19 20.76
C ILE A 49 8.65 4.13 19.56
N ASN A 50 9.87 4.32 19.05
CA ASN A 50 10.11 5.25 17.95
C ASN A 50 9.69 4.72 16.57
N ASN A 51 9.56 3.40 16.40
CA ASN A 51 9.28 2.78 15.10
C ASN A 51 7.89 2.12 15.03
N MET A 52 7.18 1.99 16.15
CA MET A 52 5.86 1.36 16.20
C MET A 52 4.76 2.43 16.21
N HIS A 53 4.07 2.57 15.08
CA HIS A 53 3.07 3.61 14.88
C HIS A 53 1.67 3.01 14.79
N ALA A 54 0.74 3.50 15.60
CA ALA A 54 -0.67 3.12 15.52
C ALA A 54 -1.29 3.68 14.24
N ILE A 55 -2.03 2.86 13.51
CA ILE A 55 -2.60 3.21 12.21
C ILE A 55 -4.11 3.02 12.16
N ASP A 56 -4.75 3.72 11.24
CA ASP A 56 -6.15 3.54 10.87
C ASP A 56 -6.29 2.25 10.04
N GLU A 57 -6.97 1.25 10.60
CA GLU A 57 -7.12 -0.08 10.01
C GLU A 57 -7.78 -0.06 8.63
N LYS A 58 -8.60 0.96 8.35
CA LYS A 58 -9.25 1.13 7.05
C LYS A 58 -8.30 1.55 5.93
N THR A 59 -7.05 1.87 6.27
CA THR A 59 -6.00 2.31 5.33
C THR A 59 -4.87 1.30 5.20
N ILE A 60 -5.05 0.10 5.74
CA ILE A 60 -4.06 -0.98 5.63
C ILE A 60 -4.05 -1.47 4.19
N ASP A 61 -2.93 -1.25 3.51
CA ASP A 61 -2.69 -1.81 2.19
C ASP A 61 -1.43 -2.69 2.21
N GLN A 62 -1.52 -3.88 1.61
CA GLN A 62 -0.39 -4.77 1.46
C GLN A 62 0.43 -4.43 0.20
N TYR A 63 1.76 -4.47 0.31
CA TYR A 63 2.66 -4.42 -0.83
C TYR A 63 2.48 -5.66 -1.73
N THR A 64 2.27 -5.44 -3.03
CA THR A 64 1.96 -6.52 -3.96
C THR A 64 3.19 -7.37 -4.31
N GLY A 65 4.39 -6.87 -4.04
CA GLY A 65 5.64 -7.44 -4.55
C GLY A 65 6.10 -6.80 -5.85
N LEU A 66 5.23 -6.04 -6.53
CA LEU A 66 5.44 -5.50 -7.88
C LEU A 66 5.73 -4.01 -7.85
N LYS A 67 6.25 -3.53 -8.98
CA LYS A 67 6.52 -2.12 -9.21
C LYS A 67 5.84 -1.69 -10.50
N ASP A 68 5.42 -0.45 -10.52
CA ASP A 68 4.85 0.18 -11.71
C ASP A 68 5.93 0.48 -12.76
N LYS A 69 5.55 1.02 -13.91
CA LYS A 69 6.47 1.35 -15.01
C LYS A 69 7.60 2.31 -14.61
N ASN A 70 7.39 3.12 -13.56
CA ASN A 70 8.36 4.07 -13.02
C ASN A 70 9.17 3.50 -11.84
N GLY A 71 9.01 2.21 -11.53
CA GLY A 71 9.72 1.54 -10.45
C GLY A 71 9.16 1.83 -9.05
N LYS A 72 8.01 2.49 -8.95
CA LYS A 72 7.30 2.75 -7.69
C LYS A 72 6.64 1.46 -7.22
N LYS A 73 6.74 1.17 -5.92
CA LYS A 73 6.10 -0.01 -5.32
C LYS A 73 4.58 0.11 -5.43
N ILE A 74 3.93 -0.97 -5.84
CA ILE A 74 2.47 -1.05 -5.91
C ILE A 74 1.93 -1.69 -4.63
N PHE A 75 0.93 -1.06 -4.03
CA PHE A 75 0.18 -1.56 -2.89
C PHE A 75 -1.27 -1.83 -3.29
N GLU A 76 -1.98 -2.58 -2.46
CA GLU A 76 -3.44 -2.60 -2.50
C GLU A 76 -4.02 -1.18 -2.45
N GLY A 77 -5.18 -0.98 -3.08
CA GLY A 77 -5.85 0.32 -3.11
C GLY A 77 -5.12 1.39 -3.94
N ASP A 78 -3.96 1.10 -4.53
CA ASP A 78 -3.31 2.03 -5.46
C ASP A 78 -4.17 2.22 -6.72
N VAL A 79 -4.26 3.47 -7.16
CA VAL A 79 -4.94 3.88 -8.38
C VAL A 79 -3.89 4.24 -9.42
N GLY A 80 -3.93 3.52 -10.53
CA GLY A 80 -3.00 3.67 -11.64
C GLY A 80 -3.68 4.16 -12.90
N TRP A 81 -2.89 4.71 -13.82
CA TRP A 81 -3.29 4.98 -15.19
C TRP A 81 -2.69 3.92 -16.10
N ASP A 82 -3.53 3.31 -16.93
CA ASP A 82 -3.12 2.42 -18.01
C ASP A 82 -3.06 3.21 -19.32
N GLU A 83 -1.87 3.36 -19.91
CA GLU A 83 -1.69 4.08 -21.18
C GLU A 83 -2.28 3.35 -22.38
N HIS A 84 -2.42 2.02 -22.33
CA HIS A 84 -2.95 1.25 -23.44
C HIS A 84 -4.47 1.36 -23.53
N ASN A 85 -5.13 1.23 -22.38
CA ASN A 85 -6.58 1.29 -22.27
C ASN A 85 -7.11 2.72 -22.03
N GLU A 86 -6.21 3.69 -21.82
CA GLU A 86 -6.51 5.10 -21.54
C GLU A 86 -7.51 5.26 -20.37
N CYS A 87 -7.29 4.52 -19.28
CA CYS A 87 -8.22 4.49 -18.15
C CYS A 87 -7.51 4.43 -16.78
N TYR A 88 -8.22 4.88 -15.74
CA TYR A 88 -7.82 4.64 -14.35
C TYR A 88 -8.38 3.31 -13.85
N GLY A 89 -7.54 2.57 -13.13
CA GLY A 89 -7.93 1.34 -12.44
C GLY A 89 -7.35 1.28 -11.03
N VAL A 90 -7.87 0.34 -10.24
CA VAL A 90 -7.50 0.15 -8.84
C VAL A 90 -6.93 -1.25 -8.62
N VAL A 91 -5.91 -1.33 -7.77
CA VAL A 91 -5.32 -2.59 -7.34
C VAL A 91 -6.14 -3.22 -6.20
N LYS A 92 -6.56 -4.47 -6.36
CA LYS A 92 -7.33 -5.23 -5.36
C LYS A 92 -6.75 -6.63 -5.14
N PHE A 93 -6.92 -7.20 -3.96
CA PHE A 93 -6.67 -8.62 -3.72
C PHE A 93 -7.98 -9.41 -3.70
N GLU A 94 -8.20 -10.23 -4.71
CA GLU A 94 -9.40 -11.07 -4.83
C GLU A 94 -8.98 -12.47 -5.31
N GLU A 95 -9.69 -13.50 -4.84
CA GLU A 95 -9.45 -14.91 -5.23
C GLU A 95 -7.99 -15.39 -5.11
N GLY A 96 -7.23 -14.82 -4.16
CA GLY A 96 -5.85 -15.23 -3.87
C GLY A 96 -4.77 -14.59 -4.75
N LYS A 97 -5.11 -13.58 -5.55
CA LYS A 97 -4.17 -12.83 -6.39
C LYS A 97 -4.45 -11.33 -6.36
N PHE A 98 -3.46 -10.54 -6.78
CA PHE A 98 -3.67 -9.12 -7.01
C PHE A 98 -4.17 -8.90 -8.43
N LEU A 99 -5.21 -8.08 -8.54
CA LEU A 99 -5.84 -7.70 -9.80
C LEU A 99 -5.72 -6.20 -9.99
N TYR A 100 -5.63 -5.77 -11.23
CA TYR A 100 -5.90 -4.40 -11.64
C TYR A 100 -7.30 -4.34 -12.21
N VAL A 101 -8.17 -3.52 -11.62
CA VAL A 101 -9.61 -3.52 -11.87
C VAL A 101 -10.06 -2.14 -12.32
N TRP A 102 -10.77 -2.08 -13.44
CA TRP A 102 -11.43 -0.87 -13.94
C TRP A 102 -12.74 -1.24 -14.61
N GLU A 103 -13.77 -0.41 -14.44
CA GLU A 103 -15.13 -0.68 -14.93
C GLU A 103 -15.60 -2.13 -14.63
N ASN A 104 -15.75 -2.96 -15.67
CA ASN A 104 -16.14 -4.38 -15.59
C ASN A 104 -15.00 -5.34 -15.97
N ILE A 105 -13.76 -4.85 -16.02
CA ILE A 105 -12.57 -5.60 -16.40
C ILE A 105 -11.69 -5.79 -15.16
N ALA A 106 -11.11 -6.98 -15.05
CA ALA A 106 -10.13 -7.32 -14.04
C ALA A 106 -9.01 -8.14 -14.68
N GLU A 107 -7.79 -7.61 -14.64
CA GLU A 107 -6.60 -8.27 -15.18
C GLU A 107 -5.64 -8.66 -14.06
N ASP A 108 -4.84 -9.70 -14.29
CA ASP A 108 -3.82 -10.08 -13.32
C ASP A 108 -2.76 -8.98 -13.23
N LEU A 109 -2.55 -8.44 -12.03
CA LEU A 109 -1.61 -7.33 -11.84
C LEU A 109 -0.20 -7.69 -12.32
N TRP A 110 0.20 -8.96 -12.25
CA TRP A 110 1.50 -9.42 -12.74
C TRP A 110 1.69 -9.18 -14.23
N GLU A 111 0.62 -9.23 -15.03
CA GLU A 111 0.66 -9.09 -16.49
C GLU A 111 0.70 -7.62 -16.93
N VAL A 112 0.23 -6.69 -16.10
CA VAL A 112 0.03 -5.28 -16.48
C VAL A 112 0.86 -4.29 -15.68
N ALA A 113 1.54 -4.71 -14.61
CA ALA A 113 2.22 -3.80 -13.70
C ALA A 113 3.25 -2.88 -14.39
N ASP A 114 3.92 -3.34 -15.44
CA ASP A 114 4.91 -2.55 -16.19
C ASP A 114 4.30 -1.59 -17.22
N GLY A 115 2.99 -1.69 -17.49
CA GLY A 115 2.22 -0.76 -18.32
C GLY A 115 1.46 0.32 -17.54
N ILE A 116 1.37 0.18 -16.21
CA ILE A 116 0.61 1.09 -15.35
C ILE A 116 1.54 2.10 -14.67
N GLU A 117 1.05 3.33 -14.47
CA GLU A 117 1.68 4.35 -13.61
C GLU A 117 0.79 4.70 -12.42
N ILE A 118 1.31 4.60 -11.20
CA ILE A 118 0.52 4.87 -9.99
C ILE A 118 0.42 6.38 -9.70
N TYR A 119 -0.78 6.94 -9.84
CA TYR A 119 -1.08 8.35 -9.61
C TYR A 119 -1.67 8.65 -8.23
N GLY A 120 -2.23 7.66 -7.54
CA GLY A 120 -2.87 7.88 -6.26
C GLY A 120 -3.26 6.59 -5.56
N ASN A 121 -4.15 6.71 -4.59
CA ASN A 121 -4.79 5.57 -3.92
C ASN A 121 -6.23 5.91 -3.55
N ILE A 122 -7.05 4.89 -3.27
CA ILE A 122 -8.46 5.05 -2.93
C ILE A 122 -8.73 5.87 -1.65
N HIS A 123 -7.74 6.03 -0.77
CA HIS A 123 -7.90 6.76 0.50
C HIS A 123 -7.67 8.27 0.35
N GLU A 124 -6.92 8.70 -0.66
CA GLU A 124 -6.53 10.10 -0.87
C GLU A 124 -7.01 10.67 -2.20
N ASN A 125 -7.23 9.81 -3.18
CA ASN A 125 -7.58 10.19 -4.54
C ASN A 125 -8.79 9.39 -5.06
N PRO A 126 -9.91 9.33 -4.31
CA PRO A 126 -11.10 8.60 -4.77
C PRO A 126 -11.61 9.12 -6.12
N ASP A 127 -11.50 10.43 -6.34
CA ASP A 127 -11.96 11.13 -7.55
C ASP A 127 -11.27 10.65 -8.84
N LEU A 128 -10.09 10.02 -8.76
CA LEU A 128 -9.40 9.48 -9.95
C LEU A 128 -10.19 8.38 -10.66
N LEU A 129 -11.04 7.66 -9.91
CA LEU A 129 -11.91 6.62 -10.45
C LEU A 129 -13.24 7.18 -10.98
N GLU A 130 -13.54 8.46 -10.77
CA GLU A 130 -14.79 9.10 -11.21
C GLU A 130 -14.66 9.75 -12.61
N VAL A 131 -13.45 9.82 -13.20
CA VAL A 131 -13.18 10.59 -14.43
C VAL A 131 -13.49 9.82 -15.74
N ALA A 132 -14.38 8.83 -15.69
CA ALA A 132 -14.83 8.10 -16.88
C ALA A 132 -16.25 8.55 -17.29
N GLU A 133 -16.37 9.74 -17.88
CA GLU A 133 -17.53 10.16 -18.71
C GLU A 133 -17.05 10.75 -20.05
#